data_AF-A0A7Y3ZXV2-F1
#
_entry.id   AF-A0A7Y3ZXV2-F1
#
_cell.length_a   1.000
_cell.length_b   1.000
_cell.length_c   1.000
_cell.angle_alpha   90.00
_cell.angle_beta   90.00
_cell.angle_gamma   90.00
#
_symmetry.space_group_name_H-M   'P 1'
#
loop_
_entity.id
_entity.type
_entity.pdbx_description
1 polymer ?
#
loop_
_entity_poly.entity_id
_entity_poly.type
_entity_poly.pdbx_seq_one_letter_code
_entity_poly.pdbx_strand_id
1 'polypeptide(L)'
;MILFNSVNNKLSNDHLTAKIGYREAQVLDLLIQNSPNVVKKSDIIQYAWGNQYIGETSLAKSISALRHALLKLGTKESPIVTVPKVGYRLVVDYIDYETPESKQAQNQKKIVCSLSNPVLRATAENESIVTLYHYRTAICYLTTLTLLFAAFILALSKSYGWKWEEGESRHSLTIEKIGKIEVISAQNTPLTPSIHQLLSQHQCYCVVYLEQNDQYSELSWMDRNSRRSINIFYSKGQLNYVSEYIADFMQEN
;
A
#
# COMPACT_ATOMS: atom_id res chain seq x y z
N MET A 1 13.86 -13.78 -22.06
CA MET A 1 14.24 -12.38 -21.79
C MET A 1 12.96 -11.56 -21.80
N ILE A 2 12.78 -10.53 -20.95
CA ILE A 2 11.61 -9.64 -21.06
C ILE A 2 11.99 -8.44 -21.91
N LEU A 3 11.15 -8.11 -22.87
CA LEU A 3 11.27 -6.93 -23.73
C LEU A 3 10.30 -5.84 -23.27
N PHE A 4 10.82 -4.63 -23.08
CA PHE A 4 10.08 -3.44 -22.72
C PHE A 4 9.96 -2.47 -23.89
N ASN A 5 8.73 -2.14 -24.25
CA ASN A 5 8.41 -1.13 -25.24
C ASN A 5 7.91 0.14 -24.55
N SER A 6 8.75 1.19 -24.55
CA SER A 6 8.46 2.47 -23.90
C SER A 6 7.39 3.30 -24.63
N VAL A 7 7.24 3.12 -25.96
CA VAL A 7 6.24 3.85 -26.76
C VAL A 7 4.84 3.29 -26.52
N ASN A 8 4.73 1.96 -26.47
CA ASN A 8 3.45 1.26 -26.33
C ASN A 8 3.10 0.91 -24.88
N ASN A 9 3.96 1.25 -23.91
CA ASN A 9 3.85 0.88 -22.50
C ASN A 9 3.54 -0.61 -22.33
N LYS A 10 4.38 -1.46 -22.92
CA LYS A 10 4.14 -2.90 -23.05
C LYS A 10 5.36 -3.69 -22.64
N LEU A 11 5.13 -4.76 -21.90
CA LEU A 11 6.11 -5.78 -21.57
C LEU A 11 5.76 -7.06 -22.32
N SER A 12 6.76 -7.73 -22.88
CA SER A 12 6.57 -8.98 -23.60
C SER A 12 7.69 -9.98 -23.32
N ASN A 13 7.36 -11.25 -23.43
CA ASN A 13 8.27 -12.39 -23.45
C ASN A 13 7.83 -13.28 -24.63
N ASP A 14 8.59 -14.33 -24.96
CA ASP A 14 8.40 -15.24 -26.11
C ASP A 14 6.95 -15.75 -26.29
N HIS A 15 6.16 -15.78 -25.22
CA HIS A 15 4.79 -16.31 -25.22
C HIS A 15 3.73 -15.37 -24.66
N LEU A 16 4.11 -14.31 -23.93
CA LEU A 16 3.16 -13.51 -23.14
C LEU A 16 3.39 -12.02 -23.30
N THR A 17 2.32 -11.26 -23.07
CA THR A 17 2.28 -9.81 -23.24
C THR A 17 1.49 -9.21 -22.08
N ALA A 18 2.01 -8.14 -21.48
CA ALA A 18 1.34 -7.36 -20.46
C ALA A 18 1.40 -5.87 -20.81
N LYS A 19 0.25 -5.20 -20.77
CA LYS A 19 0.18 -3.73 -20.87
C LYS A 19 0.38 -3.14 -19.48
N ILE A 20 1.19 -2.11 -19.38
CA ILE A 20 1.41 -1.33 -18.15
C ILE A 20 0.90 0.10 -18.36
N GLY A 21 0.61 0.80 -17.27
CA GLY A 21 0.21 2.19 -17.33
C GLY A 21 1.41 3.11 -17.65
N TYR A 22 1.11 4.36 -17.98
CA TYR A 22 2.14 5.34 -18.35
C TYR A 22 3.13 5.60 -17.20
N ARG A 23 2.64 5.76 -15.97
CA ARG A 23 3.52 6.02 -14.81
C ARG A 23 4.37 4.80 -14.47
N GLU A 24 3.80 3.60 -14.56
CA GLU A 24 4.56 2.36 -14.42
C GLU A 24 5.66 2.25 -15.48
N ALA A 25 5.38 2.62 -16.73
CA ALA A 25 6.38 2.62 -17.79
C ALA A 25 7.51 3.63 -17.53
N GLN A 26 7.19 4.84 -17.07
CA GLN A 26 8.19 5.86 -16.69
C GLN A 26 9.07 5.39 -15.52
N VAL A 27 8.46 4.78 -14.50
CA VAL A 27 9.21 4.21 -13.37
C VAL A 27 10.14 3.10 -13.84
N LEU A 28 9.65 2.20 -14.69
CA LEU A 28 10.44 1.09 -15.20
C LEU A 28 11.59 1.57 -16.09
N ASP A 29 11.34 2.54 -16.95
CA ASP A 29 12.33 3.17 -17.82
C ASP A 29 13.50 3.72 -17.01
N LEU A 30 13.23 4.51 -15.97
CA LEU A 30 14.28 5.04 -15.10
C LEU A 30 15.07 3.94 -14.39
N LEU A 31 14.40 2.86 -13.95
CA LEU A 31 15.05 1.74 -13.29
C LEU A 31 15.94 0.93 -14.25
N ILE A 32 15.56 0.79 -15.52
CA ILE A 32 16.38 0.14 -16.54
C ILE A 32 17.63 0.97 -16.81
N GLN A 33 17.48 2.28 -17.05
CA GLN A 33 18.60 3.20 -17.32
C GLN A 33 19.64 3.22 -16.20
N ASN A 34 19.21 3.03 -14.95
CA ASN A 34 20.08 3.05 -13.79
C ASN A 34 20.48 1.65 -13.30
N SER A 35 20.04 0.59 -13.96
CA SER A 35 20.35 -0.79 -13.56
C SER A 35 21.86 -1.03 -13.57
N PRO A 36 22.46 -1.66 -12.53
CA PRO A 36 21.85 -2.23 -11.33
C PRO A 36 21.83 -1.31 -10.08
N ASN A 37 22.12 -0.02 -10.25
CA ASN A 37 22.23 0.94 -9.17
C ASN A 37 20.86 1.25 -8.52
N VAL A 38 20.91 1.70 -7.27
CA VAL A 38 19.72 2.08 -6.50
C VAL A 38 19.28 3.48 -6.89
N VAL A 39 18.01 3.63 -7.26
CA VAL A 39 17.38 4.93 -7.54
C VAL A 39 16.54 5.34 -6.32
N LYS A 40 16.71 6.57 -5.85
CA LYS A 40 15.99 7.08 -4.66
C LYS A 40 14.51 7.27 -4.97
N LYS A 41 13.66 7.13 -3.95
CA LYS A 41 12.21 7.36 -4.09
C LYS A 41 11.88 8.76 -4.63
N SER A 42 12.56 9.79 -4.12
CA SER A 42 12.38 11.18 -4.55
C SER A 42 12.64 11.34 -6.05
N ASP A 43 13.71 10.73 -6.55
CA ASP A 43 14.17 10.88 -7.92
C ASP A 43 13.23 10.15 -8.88
N ILE A 44 12.72 8.97 -8.45
CA ILE A 44 11.70 8.24 -9.21
C ILE A 44 10.39 9.03 -9.27
N ILE A 45 9.95 9.62 -8.15
CA ILE A 45 8.73 10.44 -8.12
C ILE A 45 8.88 11.65 -9.04
N GLN A 46 10.00 12.36 -8.93
CA GLN A 46 10.30 13.53 -9.74
C GLN A 46 10.36 13.19 -11.24
N TYR A 47 10.96 12.07 -11.63
CA TYR A 47 11.03 11.65 -13.03
C TYR A 47 9.66 11.23 -13.57
N ALA A 48 8.99 10.30 -12.88
CA ALA A 48 7.77 9.69 -13.41
C ALA A 48 6.54 10.58 -13.25
N TRP A 49 6.53 11.55 -12.32
CA TRP A 49 5.41 12.47 -12.08
C TRP A 49 5.72 13.97 -12.22
N GLY A 50 6.98 14.35 -12.36
CA GLY A 50 7.39 15.75 -12.47
C GLY A 50 7.19 16.52 -11.16
N ASN A 51 6.76 17.78 -11.26
CA ASN A 51 6.57 18.67 -10.11
C ASN A 51 5.25 18.44 -9.34
N GLN A 52 4.58 17.30 -9.54
CA GLN A 52 3.34 16.99 -8.83
C GLN A 52 3.67 16.46 -7.44
N TYR A 53 3.13 17.09 -6.39
CA TYR A 53 3.29 16.61 -5.02
C TYR A 53 2.45 15.35 -4.82
N ILE A 54 3.11 14.19 -4.82
CA ILE A 54 2.47 12.88 -4.71
C ILE A 54 3.12 12.11 -3.57
N GLY A 55 2.29 11.48 -2.75
CA GLY A 55 2.78 10.65 -1.64
C GLY A 55 3.46 9.37 -2.12
N GLU A 56 4.36 8.83 -1.29
CA GLU A 56 5.10 7.57 -1.54
C GLU A 56 4.19 6.37 -1.83
N THR A 57 2.92 6.44 -1.41
CA THR A 57 1.88 5.42 -1.65
C THR A 57 1.64 5.19 -3.15
N SER A 58 1.72 6.23 -3.98
CA SER A 58 1.51 6.10 -5.43
C SER A 58 2.69 5.39 -6.09
N LEU A 59 3.92 5.72 -5.71
CA LEU A 59 5.12 5.01 -6.16
C LEU A 59 5.04 3.52 -5.76
N ALA A 60 4.67 3.23 -4.51
CA ALA A 60 4.52 1.86 -4.03
C ALA A 60 3.47 1.07 -4.83
N LYS A 61 2.37 1.72 -5.23
CA LYS A 61 1.32 1.12 -6.08
C LYS A 61 1.86 0.79 -7.48
N SER A 62 2.56 1.73 -8.14
CA SER A 62 3.14 1.48 -9.46
C SER A 62 4.22 0.40 -9.42
N ILE A 63 5.07 0.37 -8.39
CA ILE A 63 6.04 -0.72 -8.20
C ILE A 63 5.33 -2.06 -8.03
N SER A 64 4.27 -2.13 -7.22
CA SER A 64 3.50 -3.37 -7.05
C SER A 64 2.88 -3.84 -8.37
N ALA A 65 2.31 -2.93 -9.16
CA ALA A 65 1.75 -3.25 -10.48
C ALA A 65 2.82 -3.78 -11.44
N LEU A 66 4.00 -3.15 -11.49
CA LEU A 66 5.14 -3.62 -12.28
C LEU A 66 5.58 -5.03 -11.87
N ARG A 67 5.73 -5.29 -10.56
CA ARG A 67 6.11 -6.61 -10.05
C ARG A 67 5.13 -7.69 -10.50
N HIS A 68 3.83 -7.42 -10.38
CA HIS A 68 2.80 -8.35 -10.85
C HIS A 68 2.85 -8.57 -12.36
N ALA A 69 3.06 -7.52 -13.16
CA ALA A 69 3.18 -7.65 -14.61
C ALA A 69 4.38 -8.50 -15.02
N LEU A 70 5.53 -8.33 -14.36
CA LEU A 70 6.76 -9.09 -14.60
C LEU A 70 6.60 -10.57 -14.20
N LEU A 71 6.00 -10.84 -13.03
CA LEU A 71 5.70 -12.21 -12.59
C LEU A 71 4.78 -12.95 -13.58
N LYS A 72 3.77 -12.25 -14.12
CA LYS A 72 2.88 -12.80 -15.15
C LYS A 72 3.61 -13.18 -16.45
N LEU A 73 4.77 -12.58 -16.73
CA LEU A 73 5.57 -12.88 -17.91
C LEU A 73 6.53 -14.06 -17.71
N GLY A 74 6.43 -14.78 -16.59
CA GLY A 74 7.13 -16.04 -16.35
C GLY A 74 8.43 -15.92 -15.55
N THR A 75 8.71 -14.75 -14.95
CA THR A 75 9.83 -14.62 -13.99
C THR A 75 9.46 -15.32 -12.68
N LYS A 76 10.36 -16.16 -12.14
CA LYS A 76 10.16 -16.82 -10.85
C LYS A 76 10.00 -15.83 -9.69
N GLU A 77 10.73 -14.72 -9.76
CA GLU A 77 10.69 -13.61 -8.83
C GLU A 77 10.74 -12.29 -9.60
N SER A 78 10.24 -11.20 -9.00
CA SER A 78 10.29 -9.92 -9.69
C SER A 78 11.72 -9.35 -9.67
N PRO A 79 12.24 -8.87 -10.81
CA PRO A 79 13.58 -8.28 -10.88
C PRO A 79 13.68 -6.90 -10.22
N ILE A 80 12.57 -6.31 -9.75
CA ILE A 80 12.56 -5.01 -9.06
C ILE A 80 12.69 -5.24 -7.54
N VAL A 81 13.84 -4.86 -6.98
CA VAL A 81 14.19 -5.06 -5.58
C VAL A 81 13.99 -3.76 -4.78
N THR A 82 13.35 -3.86 -3.60
CA THR A 82 13.24 -2.73 -2.65
C THR A 82 14.53 -2.60 -1.85
N VAL A 83 15.05 -1.37 -1.75
CA VAL A 83 16.13 -1.01 -0.83
C VAL A 83 15.54 -0.17 0.31
N PRO A 84 15.41 -0.72 1.53
CA PRO A 84 14.74 -0.05 2.64
C PRO A 84 15.28 1.36 2.89
N LYS A 85 14.37 2.32 3.13
CA LYS A 85 14.67 3.74 3.39
C LYS A 85 15.38 4.50 2.25
N VAL A 86 15.73 3.84 1.14
CA VAL A 86 16.44 4.47 0.01
C VAL A 86 15.56 4.54 -1.23
N GLY A 87 15.09 3.39 -1.73
CA GLY A 87 14.35 3.34 -3.00
C GLY A 87 14.33 1.96 -3.63
N TYR A 88 14.55 1.90 -4.95
CA TYR A 88 14.36 0.68 -5.74
C TYR A 88 15.53 0.49 -6.71
N ARG A 89 15.79 -0.77 -7.07
CA ARG A 89 16.78 -1.13 -8.11
C ARG A 89 16.25 -2.26 -8.98
N LEU A 90 16.73 -2.31 -10.22
CA LEU A 90 16.51 -3.43 -11.13
C LEU A 90 17.74 -4.36 -11.11
N VAL A 91 17.52 -5.67 -11.18
CA VAL A 91 18.61 -6.66 -11.33
C VAL A 91 19.05 -6.72 -12.80
N VAL A 92 20.36 -6.89 -13.04
CA VAL A 92 20.98 -6.97 -14.37
C VAL A 92 20.41 -8.14 -15.19
N ASP A 93 20.33 -7.98 -16.52
CA ASP A 93 19.97 -9.02 -17.50
C ASP A 93 18.54 -9.58 -17.43
N TYR A 94 17.59 -8.81 -16.88
CA TYR A 94 16.17 -9.23 -16.82
C TYR A 94 15.27 -8.56 -17.86
N ILE A 95 15.55 -7.31 -18.23
CA ILE A 95 14.67 -6.50 -19.07
C ILE A 95 15.51 -5.70 -20.08
N ASP A 96 15.24 -5.90 -21.36
CA ASP A 96 15.83 -5.16 -22.48
C ASP A 96 14.79 -4.28 -23.18
N TYR A 97 15.24 -3.25 -23.88
CA TYR A 97 14.36 -2.45 -24.74
C TYR A 97 13.99 -3.20 -26.02
N GLU A 98 12.70 -3.20 -26.36
CA GLU A 98 12.23 -3.63 -27.69
C GLU A 98 12.74 -2.61 -28.71
N THR A 99 13.83 -2.92 -29.40
CA THR A 99 14.36 -2.07 -30.47
C THR A 99 13.38 -2.14 -31.65
N PRO A 100 12.97 -1.01 -32.26
CA PRO A 100 11.99 -1.01 -33.35
C PRO A 100 12.47 -1.66 -34.66
N GLU A 101 13.70 -2.17 -34.74
CA GLU A 101 14.25 -2.86 -35.89
C GLU A 101 14.28 -4.38 -35.70
N SER A 102 13.15 -5.05 -35.95
CA SER A 102 13.08 -6.36 -36.66
C SER A 102 11.72 -7.02 -36.45
N LYS A 103 10.74 -6.64 -37.27
CA LYS A 103 9.56 -7.49 -37.53
C LYS A 103 9.46 -7.84 -39.00
N GLN A 104 10.53 -8.41 -39.57
CA GLN A 104 10.46 -9.22 -40.79
C GLN A 104 11.65 -10.21 -40.82
N ALA A 105 11.43 -11.45 -40.35
CA ALA A 105 12.04 -12.68 -40.89
C ALA A 105 11.78 -13.88 -39.95
N GLN A 106 10.59 -14.49 -40.05
CA GLN A 106 10.43 -15.92 -39.75
C GLN A 106 10.39 -16.66 -41.09
N ASN A 107 11.47 -17.39 -41.45
CA ASN A 107 11.44 -18.79 -41.92
C ASN A 107 12.74 -19.21 -42.64
N GLN A 108 13.10 -20.49 -42.46
CA GLN A 108 14.07 -21.34 -43.19
C GLN A 108 15.54 -21.36 -42.74
N LYS A 109 15.94 -22.51 -42.15
CA LYS A 109 17.05 -23.43 -42.57
C LYS A 109 17.56 -24.21 -41.33
N LYS A 110 17.01 -25.39 -40.99
CA LYS A 110 17.29 -26.75 -41.51
C LYS A 110 18.78 -27.10 -41.66
N ILE A 111 19.25 -27.92 -40.70
CA ILE A 111 20.25 -29.01 -40.78
C ILE A 111 21.66 -28.63 -41.28
N VAL A 112 22.68 -28.75 -40.40
CA VAL A 112 23.84 -29.65 -40.61
C VAL A 112 24.38 -30.10 -39.25
N CYS A 113 24.37 -31.41 -39.03
CA CYS A 113 25.18 -32.11 -38.04
C CYS A 113 26.64 -32.21 -38.51
N SER A 114 27.60 -32.13 -37.60
CA SER A 114 28.84 -32.88 -37.73
C SER A 114 29.14 -33.56 -36.40
N LEU A 115 28.88 -34.86 -36.35
CA LEU A 115 29.41 -35.78 -35.34
C LEU A 115 30.89 -36.05 -35.61
N SER A 116 31.70 -36.00 -34.54
CA SER A 116 32.85 -36.90 -34.38
C SER A 116 32.92 -37.31 -32.91
N ASN A 117 32.54 -38.57 -32.63
CA ASN A 117 32.62 -39.29 -31.35
C ASN A 117 34.08 -39.75 -31.06
N PRO A 118 34.35 -40.54 -30.01
CA PRO A 118 34.22 -40.27 -28.57
C PRO A 118 35.56 -40.54 -27.84
N VAL A 119 35.80 -39.93 -26.67
CA VAL A 119 36.78 -40.50 -25.71
C VAL A 119 36.14 -40.54 -24.34
N LEU A 120 35.80 -41.76 -23.95
CA LEU A 120 35.42 -42.17 -22.61
C LEU A 120 36.65 -41.99 -21.69
N ARG A 121 36.57 -41.11 -20.69
CA ARG A 121 37.31 -41.25 -19.43
C ARG A 121 36.40 -40.84 -18.28
N ALA A 122 35.78 -41.84 -17.67
CA ALA A 122 35.31 -41.73 -16.31
C ALA A 122 36.53 -41.71 -15.39
N THR A 123 36.62 -40.75 -14.48
CA THR A 123 37.27 -40.92 -13.18
C THR A 123 36.80 -39.81 -12.23
N ALA A 124 36.05 -40.24 -11.21
CA ALA A 124 36.14 -39.78 -9.83
C ALA A 124 35.97 -38.28 -9.50
N GLU A 125 34.75 -37.74 -9.59
CA GLU A 125 34.32 -36.58 -8.77
C GLU A 125 32.80 -36.66 -8.51
N ASN A 126 32.34 -37.55 -7.63
CA ASN A 126 30.90 -37.65 -7.31
C ASN A 126 30.56 -37.63 -5.82
N GLU A 127 31.53 -37.34 -4.94
CA GLU A 127 31.27 -37.21 -3.50
C GLU A 127 30.87 -35.78 -3.07
N SER A 128 31.23 -34.74 -3.84
CA SER A 128 31.01 -33.34 -3.44
C SER A 128 29.62 -32.78 -3.82
N ILE A 129 28.86 -33.45 -4.69
CA ILE A 129 27.55 -32.96 -5.17
C ILE A 129 26.40 -33.41 -4.26
N VAL A 130 26.54 -34.57 -3.59
CA VAL A 130 25.48 -35.15 -2.75
C VAL A 130 25.33 -34.41 -1.41
N THR A 131 26.43 -33.88 -0.87
CA THR A 131 26.46 -33.10 0.39
C THR A 131 25.84 -31.72 0.23
N LEU A 132 26.03 -31.07 -0.92
CA LEU A 132 25.41 -29.77 -1.23
C LEU A 132 23.88 -29.89 -1.41
N TYR A 133 23.39 -30.99 -1.99
CA TYR A 133 21.95 -31.24 -2.11
C TYR A 133 21.28 -31.45 -0.75
N HIS A 134 21.92 -32.22 0.15
CA HIS A 134 21.42 -32.46 1.51
C HIS A 134 21.40 -31.19 2.38
N TYR A 135 22.37 -30.28 2.20
CA TYR A 135 22.37 -29.00 2.91
C TYR A 135 21.26 -28.05 2.41
N ARG A 136 21.01 -28.02 1.10
CA ARG A 136 19.91 -27.23 0.51
C ARG A 136 18.54 -27.76 0.92
N THR A 137 18.35 -29.08 0.96
CA THR A 137 17.09 -29.66 1.44
C THR A 137 16.91 -29.43 2.95
N ALA A 138 17.98 -29.55 3.75
CA ALA A 138 17.94 -29.24 5.19
C ALA A 138 17.55 -27.77 5.46
N ILE A 139 18.10 -26.81 4.69
CA ILE A 139 17.70 -25.40 4.78
C ILE A 139 16.23 -25.22 4.44
N CYS A 140 15.74 -25.85 3.37
CA CYS A 140 14.32 -25.80 3.03
C CYS A 140 13.46 -26.34 4.18
N TYR A 141 13.80 -27.48 4.77
CA TYR A 141 13.05 -28.02 5.91
C TYR A 141 13.07 -27.08 7.12
N LEU A 142 14.21 -26.46 7.45
CA LEU A 142 14.30 -25.47 8.53
C LEU A 142 13.44 -24.22 8.25
N THR A 143 13.43 -23.71 7.02
CA THR A 143 12.56 -22.57 6.65
C THR A 143 11.07 -22.94 6.72
N THR A 144 10.69 -24.15 6.29
CA THR A 144 9.30 -24.61 6.41
C THR A 144 8.88 -24.80 7.87
N LEU A 145 9.77 -25.34 8.71
CA LEU A 145 9.50 -25.55 10.13
C LEU A 145 9.33 -24.21 10.87
N THR A 146 10.18 -23.23 10.57
CA THR A 146 10.07 -21.88 11.16
C THR A 146 8.79 -21.18 10.73
N LEU A 147 8.38 -21.29 9.46
CA LEU A 147 7.11 -20.77 8.98
C LEU A 147 5.91 -21.46 9.64
N LEU A 148 5.94 -22.78 9.81
CA LEU A 148 4.88 -23.52 10.50
C LEU A 148 4.81 -23.15 11.98
N PHE A 149 5.95 -22.98 12.64
CA PHE A 149 6.00 -22.53 14.03
C PHE A 149 5.45 -21.11 14.19
N ALA A 150 5.81 -20.18 13.29
CA ALA A 150 5.25 -18.84 13.28
C ALA A 150 3.73 -18.85 13.04
N ALA A 151 3.25 -19.65 12.09
CA ALA A 151 1.82 -19.81 11.83
C ALA A 151 1.08 -20.40 13.04
N PHE A 152 1.69 -21.36 13.74
CA PHE A 152 1.15 -21.92 14.97
C PHE A 152 1.09 -20.88 16.09
N ILE A 153 2.14 -20.06 16.28
CA ILE A 153 2.12 -18.94 17.23
C ILE A 153 1.00 -17.96 16.90
N LEU A 154 0.79 -17.61 15.63
CA LEU A 154 -0.29 -16.71 15.23
C LEU A 154 -1.70 -17.31 15.45
N ALA A 155 -1.84 -18.62 15.24
CA ALA A 155 -3.08 -19.33 15.54
C ALA A 155 -3.35 -19.37 17.05
N LEU A 156 -2.32 -19.62 17.84
CA LEU A 156 -2.39 -19.56 19.30
C LEU A 156 -2.64 -18.14 19.78
N SER A 157 -2.00 -17.11 19.22
CA SER A 157 -2.24 -15.72 19.62
C SER A 157 -3.69 -15.31 19.37
N LYS A 158 -4.29 -15.80 18.28
CA LYS A 158 -5.73 -15.64 18.02
C LYS A 158 -6.60 -16.40 19.02
N SER A 159 -6.21 -17.62 19.39
CA SER A 159 -6.96 -18.46 20.33
C SER A 159 -6.87 -18.00 21.79
N TYR A 160 -5.73 -17.45 22.19
CA TYR A 160 -5.49 -16.94 23.55
C TYR A 160 -5.90 -15.47 23.71
N GLY A 161 -6.55 -14.86 22.69
CA GLY A 161 -7.02 -13.48 22.76
C GLY A 161 -5.89 -12.47 22.92
N TRP A 162 -4.69 -12.79 22.42
CA TRP A 162 -3.51 -11.94 22.51
C TRP A 162 -3.73 -10.70 21.63
N LYS A 163 -4.32 -9.67 22.24
CA LYS A 163 -4.43 -8.33 21.66
C LYS A 163 -3.02 -7.76 21.59
N TRP A 164 -2.48 -7.64 20.38
CA TRP A 164 -1.36 -6.74 20.15
C TRP A 164 -1.83 -5.37 20.61
N GLU A 165 -1.10 -4.79 21.56
CA GLU A 165 -1.32 -3.45 22.06
C GLU A 165 -1.00 -2.49 20.90
N GLU A 166 -2.00 -2.23 20.06
CA GLU A 166 -2.01 -1.12 19.13
C GLU A 166 -1.81 0.12 20.01
N GLY A 167 -0.59 0.67 19.98
CA GLY A 167 -0.23 1.84 20.77
C GLY A 167 -1.34 2.87 20.69
N GLU A 168 -1.81 3.32 21.86
CA GLU A 168 -2.95 4.21 22.07
C GLU A 168 -3.25 5.05 20.82
N SER A 169 -4.25 4.61 20.06
CA SER A 169 -4.78 5.40 18.97
C SER A 169 -5.38 6.67 19.58
N ARG A 170 -4.63 7.77 19.51
CA ARG A 170 -5.05 9.14 19.93
C ARG A 170 -6.34 9.66 19.25
N HIS A 171 -7.04 8.81 18.51
CA HIS A 171 -8.19 9.14 17.68
C HIS A 171 -9.41 8.25 17.97
N SER A 172 -9.49 7.60 19.13
CA SER A 172 -10.76 7.00 19.52
C SER A 172 -11.72 8.13 19.91
N LEU A 173 -12.91 8.10 19.30
CA LEU A 173 -14.02 9.00 19.62
C LEU A 173 -14.90 8.32 20.68
N THR A 174 -15.39 9.10 21.63
CA THR A 174 -16.42 8.66 22.59
C THR A 174 -17.79 9.07 22.05
N ILE A 175 -18.74 8.14 22.10
CA ILE A 175 -20.13 8.39 21.74
C ILE A 175 -20.97 8.25 22.99
N GLU A 176 -21.61 9.34 23.41
CA GLU A 176 -22.53 9.38 24.54
C GLU A 176 -23.94 9.74 24.05
N LYS A 177 -24.97 9.13 24.66
CA LYS A 177 -26.37 9.42 24.30
C LYS A 177 -27.03 10.26 25.38
N ILE A 178 -27.49 11.46 25.02
CA ILE A 178 -28.24 12.36 25.89
C ILE A 178 -29.67 12.47 25.36
N GLY A 179 -30.54 11.61 25.89
CA GLY A 179 -31.90 11.47 25.39
C GLY A 179 -31.93 10.96 23.95
N LYS A 180 -32.38 11.79 23.01
CA LYS A 180 -32.44 11.47 21.57
C LYS A 180 -31.22 11.93 20.78
N ILE A 181 -30.31 12.68 21.41
CA ILE A 181 -29.11 13.22 20.77
C ILE A 181 -27.94 12.25 20.97
N GLU A 182 -27.21 12.00 19.90
CA GLU A 182 -25.92 11.29 19.93
C GLU A 182 -24.78 12.31 19.92
N VAL A 183 -24.01 12.35 21.00
CA VAL A 183 -22.88 13.26 21.17
C VAL A 183 -21.59 12.52 20.89
N ILE A 184 -20.74 13.09 20.03
CA ILE A 184 -19.45 12.56 19.63
C ILE A 184 -18.37 13.54 20.12
N SER A 185 -17.41 13.06 20.90
CA SER A 185 -16.29 13.87 21.39
C SER A 185 -14.99 13.08 21.40
N ALA A 186 -13.86 13.73 21.64
CA ALA A 186 -12.59 13.04 21.86
C ALA A 186 -12.64 12.16 23.13
N GLN A 187 -11.77 11.15 23.21
CA GLN A 187 -11.64 10.33 24.41
C GLN A 187 -11.29 11.18 25.63
N ASN A 188 -11.92 10.87 26.77
CA ASN A 188 -11.70 11.54 28.06
C ASN A 188 -12.00 13.06 28.10
N THR A 189 -12.79 13.60 27.16
CA THR A 189 -13.32 14.98 27.30
C THR A 189 -14.62 14.94 28.10
N PRO A 190 -14.63 15.32 29.40
CA PRO A 190 -15.85 15.32 30.18
C PRO A 190 -16.80 16.40 29.64
N LEU A 191 -18.05 16.01 29.41
CA LEU A 191 -19.13 16.95 29.11
C LEU A 191 -19.34 17.86 30.32
N THR A 192 -19.10 19.16 30.12
CA THR A 192 -19.37 20.15 31.18
C THR A 192 -20.88 20.20 31.46
N PRO A 193 -21.30 20.45 32.72
CA PRO A 193 -22.72 20.50 33.08
C PRO A 193 -23.54 21.50 32.23
N SER A 194 -22.92 22.62 31.82
CA SER A 194 -23.55 23.62 30.97
C SER A 194 -23.87 23.09 29.57
N ILE A 195 -22.98 22.28 28.98
CA ILE A 195 -23.24 21.62 27.70
C ILE A 195 -24.32 20.55 27.86
N HIS A 196 -24.27 19.77 28.94
CA HIS A 196 -25.31 18.78 29.22
C HIS A 196 -26.69 19.42 29.35
N GLN A 197 -26.79 20.58 30.03
CA GLN A 197 -28.02 21.36 30.13
C GLN A 197 -28.50 21.87 28.76
N LEU A 198 -27.59 22.42 27.95
CA LEU A 198 -27.90 22.91 26.59
C LEU A 198 -28.45 21.78 25.69
N LEU A 199 -27.82 20.61 25.72
CA LEU A 199 -28.26 19.45 24.95
C LEU A 199 -29.59 18.88 25.48
N SER A 200 -29.80 18.92 26.79
CA SER A 200 -31.06 18.49 27.41
C SER A 200 -32.23 19.42 27.06
N GLN A 201 -31.96 20.71 26.82
CA GLN A 201 -32.97 21.71 26.47
C GLN A 201 -33.49 21.53 25.02
N HIS A 202 -32.63 21.14 24.10
CA HIS A 202 -32.92 21.10 22.65
C HIS A 202 -32.98 19.69 22.08
N GLN A 203 -33.84 18.82 22.62
CA GLN A 203 -33.91 17.40 22.22
C GLN A 203 -34.44 17.19 20.79
N CYS A 204 -33.64 16.52 19.95
CA CYS A 204 -34.02 16.12 18.59
C CYS A 204 -33.31 14.83 18.15
N TYR A 205 -33.70 14.28 17.00
CA TYR A 205 -33.01 13.12 16.40
C TYR A 205 -31.73 13.60 15.69
N CYS A 206 -30.76 14.04 16.49
CA CYS A 206 -29.61 14.79 16.04
C CYS A 206 -28.30 14.13 16.44
N VAL A 207 -27.25 14.45 15.70
CA VAL A 207 -25.86 14.11 16.01
C VAL A 207 -25.13 15.41 16.31
N VAL A 208 -24.45 15.44 17.45
CA VAL A 208 -23.66 16.60 17.87
C VAL A 208 -22.21 16.18 18.00
N TYR A 209 -21.31 16.89 17.34
CA TYR A 209 -19.87 16.73 17.52
C TYR A 209 -19.33 17.91 18.32
N LEU A 210 -18.52 17.61 19.34
CA LEU A 210 -17.91 18.58 20.24
C LEU A 210 -16.39 18.42 20.20
N GLU A 211 -15.72 19.52 19.89
CA GLU A 211 -14.27 19.63 20.01
C GLU A 211 -13.93 20.88 20.83
N GLN A 212 -13.01 20.71 21.78
CA GLN A 212 -12.59 21.80 22.65
C GLN A 212 -11.08 21.97 22.55
N ASN A 213 -10.67 23.15 22.10
CA ASN A 213 -9.28 23.58 22.02
C ASN A 213 -9.03 24.72 23.03
N ASP A 214 -7.78 25.12 23.23
CA ASP A 214 -7.39 26.20 24.14
C ASP A 214 -7.91 27.57 23.69
N GLN A 215 -8.12 27.76 22.39
CA GLN A 215 -8.50 29.05 21.79
C GLN A 215 -10.01 29.16 21.53
N TYR A 216 -10.67 28.08 21.13
CA TYR A 216 -12.10 28.06 20.80
C TYR A 216 -12.69 26.67 21.05
N SER A 217 -14.00 26.64 21.25
CA SER A 217 -14.81 25.43 21.24
C SER A 217 -15.58 25.36 19.93
N GLU A 218 -15.64 24.17 19.35
CA GLU A 218 -16.44 23.87 18.16
C GLU A 218 -17.61 22.97 18.55
N LEU A 219 -18.81 23.33 18.09
CA LEU A 219 -20.00 22.52 18.20
C LEU A 219 -20.62 22.39 16.80
N SER A 220 -20.59 21.16 16.28
CA SER A 220 -21.26 20.80 15.04
C SER A 220 -22.56 20.08 15.36
N TRP A 221 -23.69 20.59 14.88
CA TRP A 221 -25.02 20.03 15.11
C TRP A 221 -25.63 19.59 13.78
N MET A 222 -26.06 18.33 13.69
CA MET A 222 -26.71 17.78 12.50
C MET A 222 -28.05 17.17 12.87
N ASP A 223 -29.13 17.68 12.27
CA ASP A 223 -30.44 17.02 12.34
C ASP A 223 -30.52 15.91 11.29
N ARG A 224 -30.80 14.69 11.74
CA ARG A 224 -30.89 13.52 10.85
C ARG A 224 -32.15 13.56 9.98
N ASN A 225 -33.21 14.22 10.44
CA ASN A 225 -34.49 14.28 9.72
C ASN A 225 -34.42 15.23 8.52
N SER A 226 -34.08 16.49 8.76
CA SER A 226 -33.92 17.50 7.71
C SER A 226 -32.62 17.34 6.91
N ARG A 227 -31.65 16.57 7.42
CA ARG A 227 -30.27 16.46 6.90
C ARG A 227 -29.54 17.79 6.82
N ARG A 228 -29.96 18.79 7.59
CA ARG A 228 -29.26 20.07 7.72
C ARG A 228 -28.24 19.98 8.85
N SER A 229 -27.17 20.74 8.72
CA SER A 229 -26.15 20.84 9.74
C SER A 229 -25.69 22.28 9.91
N ILE A 230 -25.31 22.62 11.14
CA ILE A 230 -24.65 23.88 11.47
C ILE A 230 -23.35 23.57 12.21
N ASN A 231 -22.39 24.47 12.06
CA ASN A 231 -21.13 24.44 12.78
C ASN A 231 -20.95 25.79 13.48
N ILE A 232 -20.78 25.75 14.80
CA ILE A 232 -20.71 26.92 15.66
C ILE A 232 -19.36 26.92 16.37
N PHE A 233 -18.58 27.97 16.12
CA PHE A 233 -17.35 28.26 16.86
C PHE A 233 -17.63 29.30 17.93
N TYR A 234 -17.24 29.03 19.18
CA TYR A 234 -17.52 29.92 20.30
C TYR A 234 -16.42 29.87 21.36
N SER A 235 -16.29 30.95 22.13
CA SER A 235 -15.37 31.06 23.27
C SER A 235 -16.05 30.72 24.60
N LYS A 236 -15.24 30.49 25.65
CA LYS A 236 -15.76 30.28 27.01
C LYS A 236 -16.68 31.44 27.42
N GLY A 237 -17.91 31.13 27.82
CA GLY A 237 -18.92 32.10 28.24
C GLY A 237 -19.96 32.49 27.18
N GLN A 238 -19.79 32.08 25.92
CA GLN A 238 -20.74 32.38 24.84
C GLN A 238 -21.84 31.32 24.64
N LEU A 239 -22.10 30.47 25.63
CA LEU A 239 -23.06 29.36 25.49
C LEU A 239 -24.51 29.81 25.28
N ASN A 240 -24.90 30.97 25.78
CA ASN A 240 -26.25 31.50 25.55
C ASN A 240 -26.47 31.82 24.07
N TYR A 241 -25.49 32.45 23.43
CA TYR A 241 -25.50 32.70 21.99
C TYR A 241 -25.59 31.38 21.18
N VAL A 242 -24.83 30.36 21.60
CA VAL A 242 -24.90 29.03 20.97
C VAL A 242 -26.31 28.43 21.10
N SER A 243 -26.92 28.55 22.27
CA SER A 243 -28.28 28.04 22.53
C SER A 243 -29.35 28.74 21.69
N GLU A 244 -29.28 30.07 21.58
CA GLU A 244 -30.17 30.87 20.74
C GLU A 244 -30.00 30.50 19.26
N TYR A 245 -28.77 30.39 18.78
CA TYR A 245 -28.48 30.02 17.40
C TYR A 245 -28.98 28.61 17.03
N ILE A 246 -28.87 27.65 17.97
CA ILE A 246 -29.45 26.30 17.79
C ILE A 246 -30.98 26.39 17.77
N ALA A 247 -31.59 27.21 18.62
CA ALA A 247 -33.04 27.37 18.64
C ALA A 247 -33.56 27.92 17.30
N ASP A 248 -32.89 28.93 16.74
CA ASP A 248 -33.23 29.51 15.43
C ASP A 248 -33.09 28.48 14.31
N PHE A 249 -31.98 27.73 14.29
CA PHE A 249 -31.76 26.65 13.31
C PHE A 249 -32.86 25.58 13.35
N MET A 250 -33.37 25.26 14.54
CA MET A 250 -34.46 24.28 14.69
C MET A 250 -35.83 24.85 14.31
N GLN A 251 -36.00 26.17 14.32
CA GLN A 251 -37.25 26.85 13.94
C GLN A 251 -37.36 27.12 12.44
N GLU A 252 -36.23 27.25 11.72
CA GLU A 252 -36.15 27.46 10.26
C GLU A 252 -36.57 26.24 9.40
N ASN A 253 -37.52 25.43 9.88
CA ASN A 253 -38.05 24.24 9.21
C ASN A 253 -38.70 24.54 7.85
#